data_AF-A0A1M6SNC0-F1
#
_entry.id   AF-A0A1M6SNC0-F1
#
_cell.length_a   1.000
_cell.length_b   1.000
_cell.length_c   1.000
_cell.angle_alpha   90.00
_cell.angle_beta   90.00
_cell.angle_gamma   90.00
#
_symmetry.space_group_name_H-M   'P 1'
#
loop_
_entity.id
_entity.type
_entity.pdbx_description
1 polymer ?
#
loop_
_entity_poly.entity_id
_entity_poly.type
_entity_poly.pdbx_seq_one_letter_code
_entity_poly.pdbx_strand_id
1 'polypeptide(L)'
;MGYYHTAQICLNGHIITDSFDSNPEFREKFCSKCGAKTITNCTNCNTAIRGDYEVPDICFFGSTMHTTPAYCHNCGEPYPWTKTALESAKLLINEDENLNQLEKQQFCESLPDLLVESPTPKTKVAVARFRKFLNKVAIYTSEGIKDIFVDIASETIKKSLGI
;
A
#
# COMPACT_ATOMS: atom_id res chain seq x y z
N MET A 1 -27.40 5.23 8.53
CA MET A 1 -25.98 5.66 8.54
C MET A 1 -25.16 4.39 8.66
N GLY A 2 -24.15 4.19 7.81
CA GLY A 2 -23.26 3.04 7.91
C GLY A 2 -22.09 3.30 8.84
N TYR A 3 -21.34 2.25 9.15
CA TYR A 3 -20.17 2.28 10.03
C TYR A 3 -19.05 1.44 9.44
N TYR A 4 -17.81 1.75 9.81
CA TYR A 4 -16.64 0.95 9.42
C TYR A 4 -16.32 -0.06 10.51
N HIS A 5 -16.12 -1.32 10.10
CA HIS A 5 -15.50 -2.33 10.94
C HIS A 5 -13.99 -2.10 11.07
N THR A 6 -13.38 -2.75 12.05
CA THR A 6 -11.93 -2.74 12.21
C THR A 6 -11.28 -3.79 11.31
N ALA A 7 -10.32 -3.39 10.48
CA ALA A 7 -9.49 -4.33 9.72
C ALA A 7 -8.34 -4.87 10.56
N GLN A 8 -7.96 -6.12 10.31
CA GLN A 8 -6.73 -6.73 10.78
C GLN A 8 -5.78 -7.00 9.61
N ILE A 9 -4.61 -6.38 9.66
CA ILE A 9 -3.62 -6.39 8.58
C ILE A 9 -2.26 -6.75 9.15
N CYS A 10 -1.46 -7.54 8.45
CA CYS A 10 -0.09 -7.82 8.87
C CYS A 10 0.85 -6.64 8.63
N LEU A 11 1.98 -6.58 9.34
CA LEU A 11 2.98 -5.52 9.14
C LEU A 11 3.52 -5.43 7.69
N ASN A 12 3.37 -6.50 6.90
CA ASN A 12 3.75 -6.55 5.50
C ASN A 12 2.59 -6.25 4.52
N GLY A 13 1.37 -5.97 5.01
CA GLY A 13 0.25 -5.53 4.17
C GLY A 13 -0.71 -6.63 3.71
N HIS A 14 -0.63 -7.85 4.26
CA HIS A 14 -1.66 -8.86 4.00
C HIS A 14 -2.89 -8.60 4.86
N ILE A 15 -4.05 -8.42 4.22
CA ILE A 15 -5.35 -8.36 4.87
C ILE A 15 -5.69 -9.76 5.38
N ILE A 16 -5.97 -9.87 6.68
CA ILE A 16 -6.40 -11.12 7.32
C ILE A 16 -7.92 -11.15 7.41
N THR A 17 -8.49 -10.09 7.95
CA THR A 17 -9.93 -9.85 8.00
C THR A 17 -10.18 -8.34 7.91
N ASP A 18 -11.22 -7.97 7.21
CA ASP A 18 -11.75 -6.61 7.09
C ASP A 18 -12.80 -6.28 8.18
N SER A 19 -13.24 -7.30 8.91
CA SER A 19 -14.27 -7.22 9.94
C SER A 19 -13.82 -7.92 11.21
N PHE A 20 -12.73 -7.44 11.81
CA PHE A 20 -12.16 -7.98 13.04
C PHE A 20 -13.21 -8.09 14.14
N ASP A 21 -14.11 -7.10 14.27
CA ASP A 21 -15.12 -7.06 15.32
C ASP A 21 -16.19 -8.17 15.15
N SER A 22 -16.65 -8.40 13.93
CA SER A 22 -17.73 -9.34 13.60
C SER A 22 -17.28 -10.78 13.35
N ASN A 23 -16.00 -10.99 13.00
CA ASN A 23 -15.48 -12.29 12.57
C ASN A 23 -14.31 -12.78 13.44
N PRO A 24 -14.58 -13.22 14.69
CA PRO A 24 -13.54 -13.72 15.59
C PRO A 24 -12.80 -14.96 15.07
N GLU A 25 -13.43 -15.77 14.24
CA GLU A 25 -12.88 -17.00 13.67
C GLU A 25 -11.73 -16.78 12.68
N PHE A 26 -11.68 -15.62 12.02
CA PHE A 26 -10.62 -15.28 11.05
C PHE A 26 -9.46 -14.51 11.67
N ARG A 27 -9.50 -14.23 12.98
CA ARG A 27 -8.46 -13.44 13.64
C ARG A 27 -7.17 -14.23 13.79
N GLU A 28 -6.06 -13.68 13.28
CA GLU A 28 -4.74 -14.30 13.39
C GLU A 28 -3.76 -13.37 14.12
N LYS A 29 -3.03 -13.85 15.13
CA LYS A 29 -1.99 -13.03 15.81
C LYS A 29 -0.76 -12.79 14.91
N PHE A 30 -0.48 -13.75 14.04
CA PHE A 30 0.59 -13.71 13.05
C PHE A 30 0.00 -14.13 11.72
N CYS A 31 0.42 -13.49 10.64
CA CYS A 31 -0.05 -13.79 9.31
C CYS A 31 0.35 -15.20 8.89
N SER A 32 -0.62 -16.01 8.51
CA SER A 32 -0.40 -17.35 7.93
C SER A 32 0.42 -17.35 6.63
N LYS A 33 0.44 -16.24 5.88
CA LYS A 33 1.19 -16.11 4.61
C LYS A 33 2.66 -15.74 4.77
N CYS A 34 3.00 -14.91 5.76
CA CYS A 34 4.36 -14.35 5.88
C CYS A 34 4.96 -14.39 7.29
N GLY A 35 4.22 -14.86 8.30
CA GLY A 35 4.67 -14.92 9.69
C GLY A 35 4.77 -13.58 10.42
N ALA A 36 4.49 -12.45 9.74
CA ALA A 36 4.54 -11.13 10.35
C ALA A 36 3.42 -10.93 11.38
N LYS A 37 3.69 -10.14 12.41
CA LYS A 37 2.67 -9.74 13.40
C LYS A 37 1.53 -8.97 12.73
N THR A 38 0.32 -9.14 13.25
CA THR A 38 -0.86 -8.40 12.79
C THR A 38 -1.17 -7.20 13.68
N ILE A 39 -1.76 -6.17 13.06
CA ILE A 39 -2.20 -4.95 13.71
C ILE A 39 -3.64 -4.63 13.30
N THR A 40 -4.38 -4.04 14.23
CA THR A 40 -5.75 -3.54 14.03
C THR A 40 -5.83 -2.02 14.18
N ASN A 41 -4.75 -1.41 14.68
CA ASN A 41 -4.67 0.00 15.01
C ASN A 41 -3.42 0.60 14.38
N CYS A 42 -3.49 1.88 14.03
CA CYS A 42 -2.34 2.65 13.59
C CYS A 42 -1.26 2.67 14.66
N THR A 43 -0.01 2.34 14.30
CA THR A 43 1.11 2.31 15.24
C THR A 43 1.52 3.69 15.78
N ASN A 44 1.05 4.77 15.16
CA ASN A 44 1.38 6.14 15.57
C ASN A 44 0.30 6.80 16.44
N CYS A 45 -0.97 6.73 16.01
CA CYS A 45 -2.08 7.40 16.72
C CYS A 45 -3.06 6.44 17.42
N ASN A 46 -2.82 5.13 17.31
CA ASN A 46 -3.65 4.07 17.87
C ASN A 46 -5.12 4.02 17.37
N THR A 47 -5.48 4.81 16.36
CA THR A 47 -6.81 4.74 15.73
C THR A 47 -7.01 3.41 15.01
N ALA A 48 -8.20 2.82 15.14
CA ALA A 48 -8.56 1.59 14.45
C ALA A 48 -8.42 1.75 12.92
N ILE A 49 -7.89 0.73 12.26
CA ILE A 49 -7.77 0.70 10.81
C ILE A 49 -9.17 0.42 10.25
N ARG A 50 -9.63 1.28 9.33
CA ARG A 50 -10.94 1.09 8.69
C ARG A 50 -10.89 -0.12 7.77
N GLY A 51 -11.79 -1.06 8.02
CA GLY A 51 -12.07 -2.21 7.18
C GLY A 51 -13.38 -2.04 6.42
N ASP A 52 -14.22 -3.06 6.46
CA ASP A 52 -15.45 -3.11 5.67
C ASP A 52 -16.45 -2.02 6.12
N TYR A 53 -17.14 -1.42 5.16
CA TYR A 53 -18.19 -0.44 5.44
C TYR A 53 -19.57 -1.10 5.38
N GLU A 54 -20.19 -1.24 6.55
CA GLU A 54 -21.51 -1.87 6.66
C GLU A 54 -22.60 -0.80 6.76
N VAL A 55 -23.69 -0.97 6.00
CA VAL A 55 -24.91 -0.21 6.17
C VAL A 55 -25.99 -1.14 6.73
N PRO A 56 -26.55 -0.85 7.91
CA PRO A 56 -27.63 -1.65 8.48
C PRO A 56 -28.77 -1.85 7.47
N ASP A 57 -29.33 -3.06 7.45
CA ASP A 57 -30.44 -3.48 6.57
C ASP A 57 -30.10 -3.56 5.06
N ILE A 58 -28.83 -3.39 4.68
CA ILE A 58 -28.35 -3.59 3.31
C ILE A 58 -27.29 -4.70 3.32
N CYS A 59 -27.64 -5.85 2.74
CA CYS A 59 -26.69 -6.95 2.58
C CYS A 59 -25.85 -6.75 1.30
N PHE A 60 -24.58 -6.39 1.47
CA PHE A 60 -23.59 -6.44 0.39
C PHE A 60 -22.93 -7.83 0.38
N PHE A 61 -23.00 -8.51 -0.77
CA PHE A 61 -22.30 -9.78 -0.95
C PHE A 61 -20.85 -9.50 -1.37
N GLY A 62 -19.93 -9.50 -0.40
CA GLY A 62 -18.49 -9.38 -0.62
C GLY A 62 -17.84 -8.37 0.33
N SER A 63 -16.52 -8.50 0.50
CA SER A 63 -15.69 -7.51 1.19
C SER A 63 -15.57 -6.25 0.35
N THR A 64 -15.74 -5.07 0.94
CA THR A 64 -15.40 -3.80 0.27
C THR A 64 -13.90 -3.49 0.31
N MET A 65 -13.13 -4.24 1.11
CA MET A 65 -11.72 -3.99 1.37
C MET A 65 -10.81 -4.89 0.52
N HIS A 66 -10.59 -4.49 -0.74
CA HIS A 66 -9.70 -5.22 -1.66
C HIS A 66 -8.24 -4.79 -1.62
N THR A 67 -7.95 -3.59 -1.11
CA THR A 67 -6.59 -3.04 -1.04
C THR A 67 -6.33 -2.51 0.36
N THR A 68 -5.10 -2.68 0.85
CA THR A 68 -4.71 -2.08 2.13
C THR A 68 -4.62 -0.56 2.02
N PRO A 69 -5.13 0.20 3.00
CA PRO A 69 -4.93 1.64 3.01
C PRO A 69 -3.43 1.94 3.18
N ALA A 70 -2.90 2.88 2.41
CA ALA A 70 -1.48 3.23 2.49
C ALA A 70 -1.17 4.21 3.65
N TYR A 71 -2.13 5.07 3.98
CA TYR A 71 -1.98 6.12 4.98
C TYR A 71 -3.10 6.08 6.01
N CYS A 72 -2.80 6.49 7.23
CA CYS A 72 -3.81 6.56 8.28
C CYS A 72 -4.78 7.70 8.03
N HIS A 73 -6.08 7.40 8.04
CA HIS A 73 -7.14 8.39 7.87
C HIS A 73 -7.22 9.44 9.00
N ASN A 74 -6.63 9.17 10.18
CA ASN A 74 -6.68 10.08 11.32
C ASN A 74 -5.41 10.93 11.45
N CYS A 75 -4.21 10.34 11.38
CA CYS A 75 -2.95 11.08 11.55
C CYS A 75 -2.19 11.36 10.26
N GLY A 76 -2.58 10.76 9.13
CA GLY A 76 -1.91 10.95 7.83
C GLY A 76 -0.58 10.22 7.68
N GLU A 77 -0.08 9.52 8.72
CA GLU A 77 1.17 8.77 8.59
C GLU A 77 1.02 7.49 7.76
N PRO A 78 2.06 7.09 7.03
CA PRO A 78 2.06 5.84 6.30
C PRO A 78 2.08 4.64 7.26
N TYR A 79 1.33 3.61 6.90
CA TYR A 79 1.34 2.35 7.64
C TYR A 79 2.67 1.60 7.48
N PRO A 80 2.97 0.61 8.35
CA PRO A 80 4.22 -0.15 8.29
C PRO A 80 4.50 -0.77 6.92
N TRP A 81 3.50 -1.38 6.27
CA TRP A 81 3.67 -1.99 4.94
C TRP A 81 4.03 -0.97 3.86
N THR A 82 3.46 0.23 3.91
CA THR A 82 3.79 1.34 3.01
C THR A 82 5.22 1.83 3.24
N LYS A 83 5.67 1.92 4.50
CA LYS A 83 7.06 2.27 4.83
C LYS A 83 8.02 1.22 4.28
N THR A 84 7.78 -0.06 4.57
CA THR A 84 8.61 -1.18 4.09
C THR A 84 8.67 -1.22 2.57
N ALA A 85 7.56 -1.02 1.87
CA ALA A 85 7.54 -0.99 0.40
C ALA A 85 8.36 0.16 -0.19
N LEU A 86 8.25 1.36 0.39
CA LEU A 86 9.05 2.50 -0.03
C LEU A 86 10.56 2.26 0.24
N GLU A 87 10.90 1.65 1.36
CA GLU A 87 12.29 1.30 1.70
C GLU A 87 12.85 0.24 0.76
N SER A 88 12.12 -0.86 0.53
CA SER A 88 12.50 -1.92 -0.41
C SER A 88 12.66 -1.41 -1.83
N ALA A 89 11.75 -0.56 -2.30
CA ALA A 89 11.85 0.06 -3.62
C ALA A 89 13.09 0.96 -3.73
N LYS A 90 13.40 1.75 -2.68
CA LYS A 90 14.63 2.56 -2.64
C LYS A 90 15.89 1.70 -2.69
N LEU A 91 15.89 0.56 -2.00
CA LEU A 91 17.03 -0.38 -2.04
C LEU A 91 17.26 -0.90 -3.46
N LEU A 92 16.21 -1.39 -4.13
CA LEU A 92 16.31 -1.84 -5.53
C LEU A 92 16.83 -0.73 -6.47
N ILE A 93 16.32 0.50 -6.32
CA ILE A 93 16.77 1.65 -7.13
C ILE A 93 18.25 1.97 -6.87
N ASN A 94 18.70 1.83 -5.63
CA ASN A 94 20.08 2.12 -5.26
C ASN A 94 21.06 1.04 -5.73
N GLU A 95 20.63 -0.21 -5.81
CA GLU A 95 21.41 -1.32 -6.36
C GLU A 95 21.53 -1.26 -7.89
N ASP A 96 20.60 -0.59 -8.57
CA ASP A 96 20.64 -0.46 -10.02
C ASP A 96 21.83 0.39 -10.51
N GLU A 97 22.64 -0.16 -11.41
CA GLU A 97 23.84 0.50 -11.93
C GLU A 97 23.55 1.44 -13.13
N ASN A 98 22.37 1.36 -13.74
CA ASN A 98 22.02 2.16 -14.93
C ASN A 98 21.60 3.59 -14.59
N LEU A 99 21.30 3.87 -13.31
CA LEU A 99 20.93 5.20 -12.83
C LEU A 99 22.12 5.92 -12.19
N ASN A 100 22.28 7.19 -12.50
CA ASN A 100 23.21 8.05 -11.76
C ASN A 100 22.62 8.49 -10.41
N GLN A 101 23.45 9.06 -9.53
CA GLN A 101 23.04 9.44 -8.18
C GLN A 101 21.88 10.45 -8.15
N LEU A 102 21.85 11.40 -9.08
CA LEU A 102 20.77 12.38 -9.18
C LEU A 102 19.45 11.73 -9.62
N GLU A 103 19.51 10.80 -10.56
CA GLU A 103 18.34 10.06 -11.05
C GLU A 103 17.79 9.13 -9.98
N LYS A 104 18.66 8.42 -9.24
CA LYS A 104 18.28 7.61 -8.08
C LYS A 104 17.51 8.45 -7.06
N GLN A 105 18.02 9.63 -6.73
CA GLN A 105 17.35 10.55 -5.81
C GLN A 105 15.98 11.00 -6.35
N GLN A 106 15.93 11.47 -7.60
CA GLN A 106 14.69 11.92 -8.23
C GLN A 106 13.62 10.83 -8.32
N PHE A 107 14.06 9.57 -8.52
CA PHE A 107 13.16 8.44 -8.58
C PHE A 107 12.58 8.14 -7.19
N CYS A 108 13.44 8.02 -6.18
CA CYS A 108 13.08 7.78 -4.79
C CYS A 108 12.12 8.86 -4.22
N GLU A 109 12.32 10.12 -4.54
CA GLU A 109 11.46 11.24 -4.11
C GLU A 109 10.04 11.18 -4.70
N SER A 110 9.88 10.53 -5.87
CA SER A 110 8.60 10.44 -6.56
C SER A 110 7.73 9.24 -6.12
N LEU A 111 8.32 8.25 -5.44
CA LEU A 111 7.62 7.03 -5.04
C LEU A 111 6.42 7.26 -4.10
N PRO A 112 6.50 8.13 -3.07
CA PRO A 112 5.38 8.28 -2.11
C PRO A 112 4.10 8.79 -2.78
N ASP A 113 4.22 9.64 -3.80
CA ASP A 113 3.09 10.22 -4.55
C ASP A 113 2.36 9.17 -5.42
N LEU A 114 2.92 7.97 -5.57
CA LEU A 114 2.31 6.82 -6.27
C LEU A 114 1.54 5.88 -5.34
N LEU A 115 1.65 6.05 -4.03
CA LEU A 115 0.94 5.21 -3.05
C LEU A 115 -0.28 5.92 -2.45
N VAL A 116 -0.65 7.08 -2.98
CA VAL A 116 -1.82 7.85 -2.54
C VAL A 116 -3.09 7.17 -3.05
N GLU A 117 -4.12 7.07 -2.22
CA GLU A 117 -5.40 6.45 -2.61
C GLU A 117 -6.02 7.15 -3.83
N SER A 118 -5.95 8.48 -3.87
CA SER A 118 -6.48 9.31 -4.95
C SER A 118 -5.39 10.13 -5.65
N PRO A 119 -5.36 10.18 -7.00
CA PRO A 119 -4.35 10.93 -7.73
C PRO A 119 -4.40 12.43 -7.45
N THR A 120 -3.23 13.02 -7.22
CA THR A 120 -3.03 14.47 -7.10
C THR A 120 -2.28 15.03 -8.32
N PRO A 121 -2.18 16.37 -8.49
CA PRO A 121 -1.31 16.95 -9.52
C PRO A 121 0.15 16.45 -9.42
N LYS A 122 0.65 16.19 -8.20
CA LYS A 122 1.99 15.59 -7.99
C LYS A 122 2.07 14.15 -8.47
N THR A 123 1.00 13.37 -8.30
CA THR A 123 0.92 11.99 -8.83
C THR A 123 1.14 11.95 -10.34
N LYS A 124 0.69 12.96 -11.10
CA LYS A 124 0.97 13.03 -12.55
C LYS A 124 2.47 13.15 -12.85
N VAL A 125 3.18 13.96 -12.08
CA VAL A 125 4.65 14.11 -12.20
C VAL A 125 5.33 12.82 -11.78
N ALA A 126 4.87 12.18 -10.71
CA ALA A 126 5.39 10.91 -10.24
C ALA A 126 5.22 9.80 -11.27
N VAL A 127 4.04 9.65 -11.89
CA VAL A 127 3.79 8.68 -12.97
C VAL A 127 4.72 8.92 -14.16
N ALA A 128 4.93 10.19 -14.56
CA ALA A 128 5.84 10.51 -15.66
C ALA A 128 7.30 10.15 -15.33
N ARG A 129 7.77 10.46 -14.11
CA ARG A 129 9.10 10.10 -13.63
C ARG A 129 9.27 8.59 -13.52
N PHE A 130 8.28 7.90 -12.96
CA PHE A 130 8.28 6.46 -12.81
C PHE A 130 8.44 5.75 -14.16
N ARG A 131 7.64 6.14 -15.16
CA ARG A 131 7.77 5.59 -16.52
C ARG A 131 9.14 5.90 -17.15
N LYS A 132 9.65 7.13 -16.96
CA LYS A 132 10.96 7.52 -17.47
C LYS A 132 12.08 6.65 -16.89
N PHE A 133 12.09 6.45 -15.57
CA PHE A 133 13.15 5.70 -14.89
C PHE A 133 12.99 4.19 -15.04
N LEU A 134 11.76 3.66 -15.08
CA LEU A 134 11.52 2.25 -15.37
C LEU A 134 12.07 1.79 -16.72
N ASN A 135 12.08 2.67 -17.73
CA ASN A 135 12.66 2.35 -19.03
C ASN A 135 14.20 2.41 -19.04
N LYS A 136 14.83 2.93 -17.98
CA LYS A 136 16.27 3.10 -17.86
C LYS A 136 16.93 2.07 -16.94
N VAL A 137 16.23 1.63 -15.90
CA VAL A 137 16.72 0.61 -14.98
C VAL A 137 16.85 -0.76 -15.65
N ALA A 138 17.59 -1.67 -15.02
CA ALA A 138 17.64 -3.05 -15.44
C ALA A 138 16.27 -3.74 -15.31
N ILE A 139 16.06 -4.82 -16.08
CA ILE A 139 14.78 -5.53 -16.13
C ILE A 139 14.39 -6.04 -14.73
N TYR A 140 15.33 -6.63 -13.99
CA TYR A 140 15.09 -7.15 -12.64
C TYR A 140 14.64 -6.06 -11.67
N THR A 141 15.23 -4.87 -11.74
CA THR A 141 14.84 -3.71 -10.94
C THR A 141 13.42 -3.26 -11.33
N SER A 142 13.12 -3.26 -12.63
CA SER A 142 11.82 -2.84 -13.13
C SER A 142 10.70 -3.78 -12.70
N GLU A 143 10.93 -5.08 -12.72
CA GLU A 143 9.97 -6.11 -12.30
C GLU A 143 9.79 -6.07 -10.79
N GLY A 144 10.88 -6.05 -10.01
CA GLY A 144 10.81 -5.98 -8.55
C GLY A 144 10.08 -4.73 -8.04
N ILE A 145 10.28 -3.57 -8.68
CA ILE A 145 9.52 -2.36 -8.34
C ILE A 145 8.03 -2.53 -8.70
N LYS A 146 7.68 -3.10 -9.86
CA LYS A 146 6.27 -3.30 -10.20
C LYS A 146 5.58 -4.21 -9.19
N ASP A 147 6.21 -5.32 -8.83
CA ASP A 147 5.66 -6.29 -7.89
C ASP A 147 5.41 -5.66 -6.51
N ILE A 148 6.34 -4.84 -6.01
CA ILE A 148 6.17 -4.12 -4.73
C ILE A 148 4.95 -3.19 -4.76
N PHE A 149 4.70 -2.53 -5.90
CA PHE A 149 3.65 -1.51 -6.00
C PHE A 149 2.27 -2.10 -6.35
N VAL A 150 2.20 -3.29 -6.98
CA VAL A 150 0.92 -3.94 -7.34
C VAL A 150 0.04 -4.19 -6.11
N ASP A 151 0.62 -4.49 -4.95
CA ASP A 151 -0.18 -4.82 -3.76
C ASP A 151 -0.65 -3.58 -2.97
N ILE A 152 0.02 -2.44 -3.14
CA ILE A 152 -0.16 -1.25 -2.28
C ILE A 152 -0.75 -0.06 -3.03
N ALA A 153 -0.43 0.10 -4.33
CA ALA A 153 -0.95 1.20 -5.12
C ALA A 153 -2.48 1.07 -5.31
N SER A 154 -3.16 2.20 -5.47
CA SER A 154 -4.59 2.18 -5.81
C SER A 154 -4.80 1.69 -7.24
N GLU A 155 -5.97 1.09 -7.51
CA GLU A 155 -6.35 0.62 -8.85
C GLU A 155 -6.23 1.71 -9.93
N THR A 156 -6.48 2.97 -9.57
CA THR A 156 -6.31 4.11 -10.48
C THR A 156 -4.84 4.33 -10.86
N ILE A 157 -3.94 4.16 -9.89
CA ILE A 157 -2.51 4.33 -10.11
C ILE A 157 -1.95 3.13 -10.87
N LYS A 158 -2.34 1.90 -10.51
CA LYS A 158 -1.94 0.68 -11.25
C LYS A 158 -2.24 0.81 -12.75
N LYS A 159 -3.48 1.20 -13.09
CA LYS A 159 -3.89 1.51 -14.48
C LYS A 159 -3.04 2.60 -15.12
N SER A 160 -2.67 3.64 -14.36
CA SER A 160 -1.80 4.73 -14.84
C SER A 160 -0.35 4.27 -15.02
N LEU A 161 0.10 3.24 -14.33
CA LEU A 161 1.44 2.67 -14.45
C LEU A 161 1.52 1.55 -15.49
N GLY A 162 0.37 0.99 -15.89
CA GLY A 162 0.30 -0.15 -16.81
C GLY A 162 0.67 -1.47 -16.13
N ILE A 163 0.35 -1.57 -14.84
CA ILE A 163 0.47 -2.76 -14.00
C ILE A 163 -0.88 -3.15 -13.43
#